data_AF-A0A7J8S9B2-F1
#
_entry.id   AF-A0A7J8S9B2-F1
#
_cell.length_a   1.000
_cell.length_b   1.000
_cell.length_c   1.000
_cell.angle_alpha   90.00
_cell.angle_beta   90.00
_cell.angle_gamma   90.00
#
_symmetry.space_group_name_H-M   'P 1'
#
loop_
_entity.id
_entity.type
_entity.pdbx_description
1 polymer ?
#
loop_
_entity_poly.entity_id
_entity_poly.type
_entity_poly.pdbx_seq_one_letter_code
_entity_poly.pdbx_strand_id
1 'polypeptide(L)'
;MTSECHPRLSEAACAKLQSDYVDIRREMRQQANETGEAAAIPITVMQLEAIIRLNESLAKMKLSHVATESDVTEVLRLFKVSTMDAARSGINQHIHFTPDMANDIK
;
A
#
# COMPACT_ATOMS: atom_id res chain seq x y z
N MET A 1 2.61 0.50 -37.25
CA MET A 1 3.38 0.22 -36.01
C MET A 1 2.43 0.48 -34.86
N THR A 2 2.03 -0.56 -34.12
CA THR A 2 1.34 -0.36 -32.84
C THR A 2 2.36 0.22 -31.88
N SER A 3 2.22 1.49 -31.50
CA SER A 3 3.14 2.16 -30.57
C SER A 3 2.98 1.54 -29.18
N GLU A 4 3.67 0.44 -28.93
CA GLU A 4 3.58 -0.30 -27.68
C GLU A 4 4.36 0.46 -26.58
N CYS A 5 3.62 1.07 -25.66
CA CYS A 5 4.20 1.81 -24.55
C CYS A 5 4.53 0.86 -23.40
N HIS A 6 5.83 0.72 -23.10
CA HIS A 6 6.36 -0.05 -21.96
C HIS A 6 7.07 0.90 -20.99
N PRO A 7 6.35 1.50 -20.03
CA PRO A 7 6.94 2.48 -19.14
C PRO A 7 7.92 1.85 -18.16
N ARG A 8 8.90 2.64 -17.71
CA ARG A 8 9.82 2.31 -16.62
C ARG A 8 9.95 3.48 -15.66
N LEU A 9 10.23 3.18 -14.40
CA LEU A 9 10.54 4.21 -13.40
C LEU A 9 11.82 4.95 -13.80
N SER A 10 11.81 6.28 -13.65
CA SER A 10 13.04 7.07 -13.65
C SER A 10 13.87 6.77 -12.40
N GLU A 11 15.17 7.06 -12.44
CA GLU A 11 16.05 6.90 -11.27
C GLU A 11 15.53 7.66 -10.05
N ALA A 12 15.04 8.88 -10.28
CA ALA A 12 14.50 9.72 -9.22
C ALA A 12 13.17 9.16 -8.66
N ALA A 13 12.31 8.58 -9.51
CA ALA A 13 11.12 7.88 -9.08
C ALA A 13 11.46 6.63 -8.24
N CYS A 14 12.47 5.87 -8.64
CA CYS A 14 12.99 4.73 -7.87
C CYS A 14 13.50 5.15 -6.48
N ALA A 15 14.34 6.18 -6.42
CA ALA A 15 14.89 6.70 -5.17
C ALA A 15 13.77 7.18 -4.23
N LYS A 16 12.80 7.93 -4.75
CA LYS A 16 11.64 8.40 -3.99
C LYS A 16 10.82 7.22 -3.46
N LEU A 17 10.47 6.26 -4.32
CA LEU A 17 9.68 5.10 -3.93
C LEU A 17 10.38 4.27 -2.84
N GLN A 18 11.71 4.11 -2.94
CA GLN A 18 12.49 3.42 -1.93
C GLN A 18 12.45 4.13 -0.57
N SER A 19 12.66 5.45 -0.55
CA SER A 19 12.58 6.25 0.68
C SER A 19 11.20 6.14 1.30
N ASP A 20 10.16 6.44 0.53
CA ASP A 20 8.78 6.46 1.02
C ASP A 20 8.34 5.08 1.56
N TYR A 21 8.74 3.99 0.91
CA TYR A 21 8.44 2.63 1.38
C TYR A 21 9.11 2.30 2.73
N VAL A 22 10.38 2.68 2.88
CA VAL A 22 11.12 2.47 4.14
C VAL A 22 10.51 3.31 5.26
N ASP A 23 10.14 4.56 4.97
CA ASP A 23 9.54 5.47 5.94
C ASP A 23 8.17 4.96 6.42
N ILE A 24 7.30 4.53 5.50
CA ILE A 24 6.01 3.92 5.86
C ILE A 24 6.21 2.69 6.77
N ARG A 25 7.15 1.80 6.44
CA ARG A 25 7.41 0.62 7.28
C ARG A 25 7.97 0.98 8.66
N ARG A 26 8.79 2.03 8.73
CA ARG A 26 9.32 2.54 10.00
C ARG A 26 8.20 3.13 10.85
N GLU A 27 7.34 3.97 10.29
CA GLU A 27 6.19 4.57 10.95
C GLU A 27 5.25 3.50 11.53
N MET A 28 4.91 2.48 10.74
CA MET A 28 4.04 1.39 11.23
C MET A 28 4.66 0.61 12.38
N ARG A 29 5.98 0.39 12.35
CA ARG A 29 6.69 -0.28 13.45
C ARG A 29 6.73 0.59 14.70
N GLN A 30 6.95 1.89 14.55
CA GLN A 30 6.92 2.84 15.65
C GLN A 30 5.53 2.88 16.28
N GLN A 31 4.48 3.00 15.47
CA GLN A 31 3.10 2.98 15.94
C GLN A 31 2.79 1.70 16.72
N ALA A 32 3.18 0.53 16.21
CA ALA A 32 2.97 -0.74 16.89
C ALA A 32 3.69 -0.83 18.25
N ASN A 33 4.88 -0.24 18.37
CA ASN A 33 5.60 -0.17 19.64
C ASN A 33 4.95 0.80 20.64
N GLU A 34 4.36 1.90 20.15
CA GLU A 34 3.74 2.93 20.98
C GLU A 34 2.34 2.54 21.46
N THR A 35 1.52 1.92 20.60
CA THR A 35 0.16 1.50 20.94
C THR A 35 0.09 0.08 21.51
N GLY A 36 1.14 -0.73 21.31
CA GLY A 36 1.12 -2.16 21.59
C GLY A 36 0.32 -2.98 20.58
N GLU A 37 -0.23 -2.34 19.54
CA GLU A 37 -1.09 -2.97 18.54
C GLU A 37 -0.48 -2.87 17.14
N ALA A 38 -0.28 -4.02 16.49
CA ALA A 38 0.16 -4.03 15.10
C ALA A 38 -0.92 -3.48 14.17
N ALA A 39 -0.50 -2.80 13.10
CA ALA A 39 -1.43 -2.36 12.05
C ALA A 39 -2.20 -3.56 11.47
N ALA A 40 -3.52 -3.39 11.33
CA ALA A 40 -4.41 -4.44 10.83
C ALA A 40 -4.04 -4.96 9.43
N ILE A 41 -3.40 -4.12 8.60
CA ILE A 41 -2.92 -4.48 7.26
C ILE A 41 -1.43 -4.10 7.17
N PRO A 42 -0.50 -5.06 7.23
CA PRO A 42 0.94 -4.77 7.15
C PRO A 42 1.39 -4.42 5.73
N ILE A 43 2.41 -3.57 5.62
CA ILE A 43 3.05 -3.24 4.33
C ILE A 43 4.08 -4.29 3.94
N THR A 44 3.82 -5.03 2.85
CA THR A 44 4.68 -6.13 2.36
C THR A 44 5.37 -5.79 1.04
N VAL A 45 6.32 -6.62 0.61
CA VAL A 45 7.00 -6.46 -0.69
C VAL A 45 6.02 -6.61 -1.87
N MET A 46 4.96 -7.42 -1.71
CA MET A 46 3.91 -7.54 -2.72
C MET A 46 3.18 -6.22 -2.97
N GLN A 47 2.96 -5.43 -1.91
CA GLN A 47 2.33 -4.12 -2.04
C GLN A 47 3.28 -3.11 -2.70
N LEU A 48 4.58 -3.18 -2.43
CA LEU A 48 5.58 -2.39 -3.16
C LEU A 48 5.54 -2.69 -4.67
N GLU A 49 5.50 -3.97 -5.04
CA GLU A 49 5.38 -4.39 -6.45
C GLU A 49 4.07 -3.91 -7.08
N ALA A 50 2.97 -3.93 -6.33
CA ALA A 50 1.70 -3.36 -6.79
C ALA A 50 1.79 -1.85 -7.01
N ILE A 51 2.47 -1.11 -6.12
CA ILE A 51 2.73 0.33 -6.29
C ILE A 51 3.56 0.59 -7.56
N ILE A 52 4.59 -0.23 -7.84
CA ILE A 52 5.39 -0.12 -9.07
C ILE A 52 4.50 -0.29 -10.31
N ARG A 53 3.65 -1.32 -10.33
CA ARG A 53 2.71 -1.54 -11.46
C ARG A 53 1.75 -0.38 -11.68
N LEU A 54 1.25 0.23 -10.60
CA LEU A 54 0.37 1.40 -10.70
C LEU A 54 1.10 2.62 -11.27
N ASN A 55 2.35 2.84 -10.87
CA ASN A 55 3.20 3.90 -11.41
C ASN A 55 3.40 3.76 -12.93
N GLU A 56 3.77 2.57 -13.38
CA GLU A 56 3.93 2.28 -14.80
C GLU A 56 2.60 2.42 -15.55
N SER A 57 1.48 2.05 -14.92
CA SER A 57 0.14 2.22 -15.51
C SER A 57 -0.24 3.68 -15.71
N LEU A 58 0.06 4.57 -14.74
CA LEU A 58 -0.17 6.02 -14.90
C LEU A 58 0.69 6.60 -16.03
N ALA A 59 1.95 6.22 -16.12
CA ALA A 59 2.82 6.62 -17.24
C ALA A 59 2.26 6.13 -18.59
N LYS A 60 1.75 4.89 -18.62
CA LYS A 60 1.14 4.29 -19.82
C LYS A 60 -0.10 5.05 -20.27
N MET A 61 -0.98 5.45 -19.34
CA MET A 61 -2.17 6.25 -19.62
C MET A 61 -1.84 7.63 -20.22
N LYS A 62 -0.67 8.17 -19.88
CA LYS A 62 -0.12 9.42 -20.44
C LYS A 62 0.67 9.21 -21.73
N LEU A 63 0.70 7.99 -22.28
CA LEU A 63 1.55 7.59 -23.41
C LEU A 63 3.04 7.88 -23.18
N SER A 64 3.49 7.88 -21.92
CA SER A 64 4.87 8.12 -21.53
C SER A 64 5.59 6.79 -21.27
N HIS A 65 6.80 6.65 -21.82
CA HIS A 65 7.70 5.54 -21.50
C HIS A 65 8.41 5.69 -20.15
N VAL A 66 8.22 6.81 -19.46
CA VAL A 66 8.88 7.09 -18.17
C VAL A 66 7.82 7.42 -17.11
N ALA A 67 7.85 6.65 -16.03
CA ALA A 67 7.14 6.95 -14.79
C ALA A 67 8.02 7.83 -13.90
N THR A 68 7.47 8.97 -13.48
CA THR A 68 8.20 10.04 -12.82
C THR A 68 7.91 10.08 -11.32
N GLU A 69 8.63 10.91 -10.56
CA GLU A 69 8.34 11.14 -9.14
C GLU A 69 6.90 11.63 -8.87
N SER A 70 6.31 12.34 -9.83
CA SER A 70 4.92 12.79 -9.76
C SER A 70 3.95 11.60 -9.76
N ASP A 71 4.22 10.59 -10.58
CA ASP A 71 3.44 9.34 -10.60
C ASP A 71 3.54 8.61 -9.25
N VAL A 72 4.75 8.58 -8.66
CA VAL A 72 4.98 7.94 -7.37
C VAL A 72 4.19 8.64 -6.28
N THR A 73 4.21 9.96 -6.29
CA THR A 73 3.48 10.79 -5.34
C THR A 73 1.98 10.52 -5.42
N GLU A 74 1.42 10.48 -6.63
CA GLU A 74 -0.01 10.24 -6.82
C GLU A 74 -0.42 8.80 -6.45
N VAL A 75 0.37 7.80 -6.86
CA VAL A 75 0.09 6.40 -6.50
C VAL A 75 0.17 6.20 -4.99
N LEU A 76 1.15 6.79 -4.31
CA LEU A 76 1.26 6.68 -2.85
C LEU A 76 0.11 7.39 -2.14
N ARG A 77 -0.35 8.54 -2.66
CA ARG A 77 -1.55 9.21 -2.15
C ARG A 77 -2.77 8.30 -2.25
N LEU A 78 -3.00 7.71 -3.42
CA LEU A 78 -4.10 6.75 -3.64
C LEU A 78 -3.97 5.54 -2.72
N PHE A 79 -2.78 4.94 -2.66
CA PHE A 79 -2.50 3.77 -1.85
C PHE A 79 -2.76 4.02 -0.35
N LYS A 80 -2.34 5.17 0.18
CA LYS A 80 -2.58 5.56 1.59
C LYS A 80 -4.07 5.69 1.87
N VAL A 81 -4.82 6.36 1.00
CA VAL A 81 -6.28 6.51 1.15
C VAL A 81 -6.95 5.14 1.11
N SER A 82 -6.71 4.33 0.08
CA SER A 82 -7.35 3.03 -0.07
C SER A 82 -7.00 2.04 1.04
N THR A 83 -5.75 2.02 1.50
CA THR A 83 -5.31 1.09 2.56
C THR A 83 -5.80 1.52 3.93
N MET A 84 -5.77 2.82 4.24
CA MET A 84 -6.27 3.33 5.51
C MET A 84 -7.79 3.19 5.61
N ASP A 85 -8.51 3.44 4.52
CA ASP A 85 -9.95 3.18 4.45
C ASP A 85 -10.24 1.70 4.67
N ALA A 86 -9.53 0.79 3.98
CA ALA A 86 -9.68 -0.65 4.17
C ALA A 86 -9.39 -1.09 5.62
N ALA A 87 -8.35 -0.52 6.25
CA ALA A 87 -8.01 -0.80 7.64
C ALA A 87 -9.09 -0.31 8.62
N ARG A 88 -9.73 0.84 8.33
CA ARG A 88 -10.81 1.42 9.14
C ARG A 88 -12.16 0.74 8.91
N SER A 89 -12.42 0.24 7.72
CA SER A 89 -13.69 -0.41 7.35
C SER A 89 -13.94 -1.75 8.05
N GLY A 90 -13.02 -2.21 8.92
CA GLY A 90 -13.31 -3.31 9.83
C GLY A 90 -13.50 -4.67 9.15
N ILE A 91 -12.97 -4.87 7.93
CA ILE A 91 -13.04 -6.16 7.23
C ILE A 91 -12.32 -7.27 8.05
N ASN A 92 -11.45 -6.89 8.99
CA ASN A 92 -10.81 -7.76 9.97
C ASN A 92 -11.56 -7.93 11.31
N GLN A 93 -12.78 -7.41 11.49
CA GLN A 93 -13.64 -7.77 12.62
C GLN A 93 -14.23 -9.16 12.39
N HIS A 94 -13.36 -10.17 12.38
CA HIS A 94 -13.77 -11.55 12.59
C HIS A 94 -14.32 -11.65 14.02
N ILE A 95 -15.59 -12.03 14.12
CA ILE A 95 -16.41 -12.26 15.32
C ILE A 95 -15.56 -12.58 16.55
N HIS A 96 -15.52 -11.63 17.49
CA HIS A 96 -15.02 -11.89 18.84
C HIS A 96 -16.10 -12.71 19.56
N PHE A 97 -16.01 -14.03 19.53
CA PHE A 97 -16.84 -14.86 20.42
C PHE A 97 -16.45 -14.50 21.85
N THR A 98 -17.38 -13.92 22.59
CA THR A 98 -17.19 -13.72 24.03
C THR A 98 -17.15 -15.09 24.70
N PRO A 99 -16.41 -15.27 25.81
CA PRO A 99 -16.38 -16.53 26.55
C PRO A 99 -17.77 -17.03 26.96
N ASP A 100 -18.73 -16.12 27.09
CA ASP A 100 -20.14 -16.43 27.41
C ASP A 100 -20.84 -17.23 26.31
N MET A 101 -20.49 -17.05 25.03
CA MET A 101 -21.11 -17.76 23.91
C MET A 101 -20.65 -19.22 23.78
N ALA A 102 -19.58 -19.63 24.48
CA ALA A 102 -19.11 -21.02 24.48
C ALA A 102 -19.91 -21.92 25.44
N ASN A 103 -20.70 -21.34 26.34
CA ASN A 103 -21.42 -22.09 27.38
C ASN A 103 -22.87 -22.47 26.98
N ASP A 104 -23.39 -21.92 25.88
CA ASP A 104 -24.74 -22.19 25.38
C ASP A 104 -24.79 -23.42 24.44
N ILE A 105 -23.66 -24.13 24.25
CA ILE A 105 -23.58 -25.37 23.47
C ILE A 105 -23.39 -26.58 24.40
N LYS A 106 -24.30 -26.72 25.37
CA LYS A 106 -24.52 -27.97 26.12
C LYS A 106 -26.00 -28.26 26.28
#